data_AF-A0A9W8UJF8-F1
#
_entry.id   AF-A0A9W8UJF8-F1
#
_cell.length_a   1.000
_cell.length_b   1.000
_cell.length_c   1.000
_cell.angle_alpha   90.00
_cell.angle_beta   90.00
_cell.angle_gamma   90.00
#
_symmetry.space_group_name_H-M   'P 1'
#
loop_
_entity.id
_entity.type
_entity.pdbx_description
1 polymer ?
#
loop_
_entity_poly.entity_id
_entity_poly.type
_entity_poly.pdbx_seq_one_letter_code
_entity_poly.pdbx_strand_id
1 'polypeptide(L)'
;MKIGPDAPMLKQDIECGLISEKLSREALTACLSGEMRDVERFIASTAGAASSSPEADKALADEILYGRAGVLFLLRLVRHWVPESKAMLDLQMKAVAARIMEANNHGQDSWVWADKKFLGAVHGDIGIITQLVLCLPELAPELEPHLLRLLSLQFNDGNWPKFVGEGETASDIAQFCHGAPGFVISLQALRPYYPHLSATLDRAIAKGIEITWTKGLLRKEPALCHGVLGNALALPRVHQNTVVPV
;
A
#
# COMPACT_ATOMS: atom_id res chain seq x y z
N MET A 1 -23.90 -11.59 -9.70
CA MET A 1 -23.82 -10.11 -9.69
C MET A 1 -22.53 -9.73 -10.39
N LYS A 2 -22.59 -9.24 -11.64
CA LYS A 2 -21.40 -8.86 -12.43
C LYS A 2 -20.85 -7.55 -11.87
N ILE A 3 -19.66 -7.58 -11.28
CA ILE A 3 -18.90 -6.36 -10.99
C ILE A 3 -18.28 -5.95 -12.32
N GLY A 4 -18.69 -4.79 -12.86
CA GLY A 4 -18.16 -4.25 -14.12
C GLY A 4 -16.69 -3.82 -13.98
N PRO A 5 -15.90 -3.75 -15.08
CA PRO A 5 -14.46 -3.51 -15.00
C PRO A 5 -14.06 -2.09 -14.62
N ASP A 6 -14.98 -1.13 -14.64
CA ASP A 6 -14.62 0.28 -14.54
C ASP A 6 -15.34 0.91 -13.35
N ALA A 7 -14.63 1.04 -12.23
CA ALA A 7 -14.92 2.14 -11.32
C ALA A 7 -14.80 3.43 -12.14
N PRO A 8 -15.81 4.34 -12.10
CA PRO A 8 -15.78 5.54 -12.92
C PRO A 8 -14.49 6.30 -12.61
N MET A 9 -13.67 6.56 -13.64
CA MET A 9 -12.48 7.39 -13.51
C MET A 9 -12.91 8.70 -12.87
N LEU A 10 -12.48 8.93 -11.63
CA LEU A 10 -12.67 10.19 -10.96
C LEU A 10 -12.06 11.25 -11.86
N LYS A 11 -12.90 12.17 -12.37
CA LYS A 11 -12.45 13.40 -13.04
C LYS A 11 -11.76 14.26 -12.00
N GLN A 12 -10.50 13.97 -11.71
CA GLN A 12 -9.63 14.88 -10.99
C GLN A 12 -8.43 15.15 -11.90
N ASP A 13 -8.40 16.37 -12.45
CA ASP A 13 -7.30 16.94 -13.26
C ASP A 13 -6.01 17.17 -12.43
N ILE A 14 -5.79 16.35 -11.40
CA ILE A 14 -4.59 16.30 -10.57
C ILE A 14 -4.29 14.82 -10.37
N GLU A 15 -3.61 14.20 -11.34
CA GLU A 15 -3.12 12.84 -11.19
C GLU A 15 -2.09 12.80 -10.05
N CYS A 16 -2.53 12.37 -8.87
CA CYS A 16 -1.70 12.07 -7.70
C CYS A 16 -1.47 10.55 -7.63
N GLY A 17 -0.53 10.10 -6.80
CA GLY A 17 -0.21 8.67 -6.66
C GLY A 17 0.54 8.07 -7.84
N LEU A 18 0.52 6.74 -7.94
CA LEU A 18 1.29 5.99 -8.94
C LEU A 18 0.74 6.07 -10.37
N ILE A 19 -0.53 6.44 -10.54
CA ILE A 19 -1.13 6.59 -11.87
C ILE A 19 -0.60 7.84 -12.59
N SER A 20 -0.06 8.81 -11.84
CA SER A 20 0.46 10.06 -12.37
C SER A 20 1.70 9.81 -13.23
N GLU A 21 1.54 9.99 -14.56
CA GLU A 21 2.65 9.84 -15.49
C GLU A 21 3.72 10.89 -15.20
N LYS A 22 3.30 12.13 -14.92
CA LYS A 22 4.21 13.23 -14.60
C LYS A 22 5.06 12.92 -13.36
N LEU A 23 4.43 12.55 -12.24
CA LEU A 23 5.17 12.27 -11.00
C LEU A 23 6.10 11.06 -11.17
N SER A 24 5.62 10.01 -11.81
CA SER A 24 6.41 8.79 -12.06
C SER A 24 7.63 9.08 -12.94
N ARG A 25 7.44 9.86 -14.02
CA ARG A 25 8.53 10.26 -14.93
C ARG A 25 9.57 11.13 -14.23
N GLU A 26 9.13 12.10 -13.44
CA GLU A 26 10.06 12.99 -12.71
C GLU A 26 10.82 12.24 -11.62
N ALA A 27 10.16 11.35 -10.88
CA ALA A 27 10.82 10.46 -9.90
C ALA A 27 11.88 9.57 -10.57
N LEU A 28 11.53 8.92 -11.69
CA LEU A 28 12.47 8.10 -12.47
C LEU A 28 13.63 8.93 -13.03
N THR A 29 13.35 10.13 -13.53
CA THR A 29 14.39 11.05 -14.03
C THR A 29 15.38 11.38 -12.93
N ALA A 30 14.90 11.75 -11.73
CA ALA A 30 15.76 12.02 -10.58
C ALA A 30 16.58 10.79 -10.16
N CYS A 31 15.98 9.60 -10.14
CA CYS A 31 16.70 8.36 -9.82
C CYS A 31 17.82 8.04 -10.82
N LEU A 32 17.58 8.29 -12.12
CA LEU A 32 18.53 7.97 -13.19
C LEU A 32 19.62 9.03 -13.32
N SER A 33 19.30 10.31 -13.12
CA SER A 33 20.28 11.38 -13.25
C SER A 33 21.15 11.52 -12.00
N GLY A 34 20.61 11.28 -10.81
CA GLY A 34 21.29 11.56 -9.54
C GLY A 34 21.47 13.05 -9.24
N GLU A 35 20.95 13.95 -10.08
CA GLU A 35 21.18 15.39 -9.98
C GLU A 35 20.16 16.05 -9.04
N MET A 36 20.64 16.86 -8.10
CA MET A 36 19.79 17.53 -7.12
C MET A 36 18.71 18.41 -7.74
N ARG A 37 18.98 19.04 -8.89
CA ARG A 37 17.99 19.85 -9.62
C ARG A 37 16.76 19.04 -10.06
N ASP A 38 16.93 17.76 -10.38
CA ASP A 38 15.84 16.90 -10.84
C ASP A 38 15.04 16.38 -9.64
N VAL A 39 15.73 16.14 -8.51
CA VAL A 39 15.07 15.87 -7.22
C VAL A 39 14.21 17.06 -6.77
N GLU A 40 14.75 18.28 -6.81
CA GLU A 40 14.02 19.50 -6.44
C GLU A 40 12.79 19.72 -7.31
N ARG A 41 12.92 19.49 -8.63
CA ARG A 41 11.79 19.53 -9.56
C ARG A 41 10.72 18.51 -9.19
N PHE A 42 11.12 17.27 -8.93
CA PHE A 42 10.20 16.21 -8.52
C PHE A 42 9.49 16.57 -7.21
N ILE A 43 10.22 17.01 -6.18
CA ILE A 43 9.64 17.45 -4.90
C ILE A 43 8.63 18.57 -5.13
N ALA A 44 8.96 19.59 -5.94
CA ALA A 44 8.04 20.68 -6.26
C ALA A 44 6.74 20.18 -6.92
N SER A 45 6.82 19.18 -7.80
CA SER A 45 5.63 18.56 -8.39
C SER A 45 4.77 17.79 -7.39
N THR A 46 5.31 17.38 -6.24
CA THR A 46 4.55 16.73 -5.16
C THR A 46 3.93 17.70 -4.14
N ALA A 47 4.14 19.02 -4.28
CA ALA A 47 3.69 20.01 -3.30
C ALA A 47 2.17 19.98 -3.03
N GLY A 48 1.36 19.69 -4.05
CA GLY A 48 -0.09 19.55 -3.91
C GLY A 48 -0.51 18.41 -2.98
N ALA A 49 0.27 17.32 -2.90
CA ALA A 49 -0.02 16.21 -1.99
C ALA A 49 0.17 16.58 -0.51
N ALA A 50 1.02 17.57 -0.23
CA ALA A 50 1.28 18.09 1.11
C ALA A 50 0.32 19.23 1.52
N SER A 51 -0.47 19.76 0.57
CA SER A 51 -1.37 20.87 0.82
C SER A 51 -2.69 20.40 1.44
N SER A 52 -3.27 21.25 2.29
CA SER A 52 -4.66 21.10 2.74
C SER A 52 -5.61 21.37 1.58
N SER A 53 -6.44 20.40 1.18
CA SER A 53 -7.48 20.65 0.16
C SER A 53 -8.48 21.68 0.70
N PRO A 54 -8.72 22.81 0.00
CA PRO A 54 -9.63 23.85 0.46
C PRO A 54 -11.12 23.52 0.28
N GLU A 55 -11.46 22.46 -0.44
CA GLU A 55 -12.85 22.07 -0.76
C GLU A 55 -13.03 20.55 -0.59
N ALA A 56 -14.13 20.13 0.07
CA ALA A 56 -14.45 18.72 0.33
C ALA A 56 -14.58 17.88 -0.96
N ASP A 57 -15.13 18.47 -2.03
CA ASP A 57 -15.34 17.80 -3.32
C ASP A 57 -14.05 17.64 -4.17
N LYS A 58 -12.93 18.22 -3.70
CA LYS A 58 -11.60 18.10 -4.31
C LYS A 58 -10.57 17.49 -3.36
N ALA A 59 -11.01 16.73 -2.36
CA ALA A 59 -10.11 15.98 -1.51
C ALA A 59 -9.33 14.96 -2.36
N LEU A 60 -8.01 15.04 -2.33
CA LEU A 60 -7.16 14.01 -2.93
C LEU A 60 -7.35 12.70 -2.17
N ALA A 61 -7.35 11.59 -2.90
CA ALA A 61 -7.29 10.26 -2.31
C ALA A 61 -5.99 10.07 -1.49
N ASP A 62 -6.01 9.12 -0.56
CA ASP A 62 -4.84 8.76 0.23
C ASP A 62 -4.25 7.41 -0.15
N GLU A 63 -4.95 6.62 -0.97
CA GLU A 63 -4.50 5.30 -1.38
C GLU A 63 -3.33 5.33 -2.39
N ILE A 64 -2.81 4.16 -2.78
CA ILE A 64 -1.53 4.09 -3.50
C ILE A 64 -1.66 4.53 -4.96
N LEU A 65 -2.75 4.21 -5.64
CA LEU A 65 -2.80 4.36 -7.09
C LEU A 65 -3.07 5.80 -7.53
N TYR A 66 -4.03 6.47 -6.88
CA TYR A 66 -4.50 7.82 -7.17
C TYR A 66 -4.16 8.83 -6.06
N GLY A 67 -3.57 8.37 -4.96
CA GLY A 67 -3.48 9.15 -3.73
C GLY A 67 -2.10 9.39 -3.15
N ARG A 68 -2.11 10.03 -1.98
CA ARG A 68 -0.91 10.48 -1.26
C ARG A 68 0.04 9.34 -0.87
N ALA A 69 -0.46 8.13 -0.57
CA ALA A 69 0.43 6.99 -0.28
C ALA A 69 1.28 6.60 -1.50
N GLY A 70 0.78 6.78 -2.73
CA GLY A 70 1.58 6.59 -3.94
C GLY A 70 2.69 7.63 -4.06
N VAL A 71 2.44 8.87 -3.63
CA VAL A 71 3.48 9.90 -3.56
C VAL A 71 4.56 9.52 -2.55
N LEU A 72 4.19 9.00 -1.38
CA LEU A 72 5.14 8.48 -0.40
C LEU A 72 6.02 7.35 -0.99
N PHE A 73 5.43 6.44 -1.77
CA PHE A 73 6.19 5.42 -2.48
C PHE A 73 7.25 6.04 -3.42
N LEU A 74 6.87 7.00 -4.25
CA LEU A 74 7.77 7.66 -5.20
C LEU A 74 8.87 8.46 -4.49
N LEU A 75 8.54 9.19 -3.42
CA LEU A 75 9.52 9.89 -2.59
C LEU A 75 10.55 8.90 -2.01
N ARG A 76 10.10 7.72 -1.55
CA ARG A 76 10.99 6.70 -0.98
C ARG A 76 11.87 6.05 -2.05
N LEU A 77 11.35 5.86 -3.26
CA LEU A 77 12.11 5.41 -4.42
C LEU A 77 13.27 6.37 -4.72
N VAL A 78 12.99 7.67 -4.84
CA VAL A 78 14.04 8.68 -5.08
C VAL A 78 15.04 8.73 -3.94
N ARG A 79 14.57 8.68 -2.68
CA ARG A 79 15.45 8.66 -1.49
C ARG A 79 16.42 7.47 -1.49
N HIS A 80 16.01 6.33 -2.04
CA HIS A 80 16.85 5.14 -2.14
C HIS A 80 17.96 5.29 -3.18
N TRP A 81 17.64 5.85 -4.35
CA TRP A 81 18.59 5.98 -5.47
C TRP A 81 19.43 7.26 -5.43
N VAL A 82 18.99 8.28 -4.69
CA VAL A 82 19.70 9.55 -4.49
C VAL A 82 19.84 9.86 -2.99
N PRO A 83 20.68 9.12 -2.24
CA PRO A 83 20.74 9.21 -0.76
C PRO A 83 21.05 10.61 -0.22
N GLU A 84 21.79 11.43 -0.96
CA GLU A 84 22.17 12.80 -0.61
C GLU A 84 20.95 13.72 -0.47
N SER A 85 19.84 13.38 -1.15
CA SER A 85 18.58 14.12 -1.08
C SER A 85 17.70 13.79 0.13
N LYS A 86 18.15 12.90 1.02
CA LYS A 86 17.36 12.41 2.16
C LYS A 86 16.70 13.53 2.98
N ALA A 87 17.44 14.59 3.32
CA ALA A 87 16.91 15.65 4.18
C ALA A 87 15.69 16.37 3.57
N MET A 88 15.75 16.72 2.28
CA MET A 88 14.63 17.38 1.59
C MET A 88 13.45 16.44 1.34
N LEU A 89 13.73 15.18 1.01
CA LEU A 89 12.68 14.18 0.80
C LEU A 89 11.97 13.83 2.11
N ASP A 90 12.69 13.73 3.23
CA ASP A 90 12.10 13.47 4.54
C ASP A 90 11.16 14.59 4.98
N LEU A 91 11.50 15.86 4.71
CA LEU A 91 10.60 16.99 4.98
C LEU A 91 9.30 16.88 4.17
N GLN A 92 9.41 16.54 2.88
CA GLN A 92 8.24 16.37 2.03
C GLN A 92 7.41 15.14 2.43
N MET A 93 8.06 14.02 2.77
CA MET A 93 7.38 12.82 3.29
C MET A 93 6.60 13.13 4.56
N LYS A 94 7.17 13.89 5.51
CA LYS A 94 6.49 14.31 6.74
C LYS A 94 5.26 15.15 6.44
N ALA A 95 5.37 16.10 5.51
CA ALA A 95 4.25 16.95 5.13
C ALA A 95 3.10 16.16 4.48
N VAL A 96 3.42 15.24 3.56
CA VAL A 96 2.43 14.36 2.92
C VAL A 96 1.81 13.39 3.94
N ALA A 97 2.62 12.75 4.79
CA ALA A 97 2.15 11.82 5.81
C ALA A 97 1.21 12.49 6.81
N ALA A 98 1.49 13.74 7.21
CA ALA A 98 0.59 14.49 8.09
C ALA A 98 -0.83 14.63 7.50
N ARG A 99 -0.96 14.87 6.18
CA ARG A 99 -2.27 14.92 5.52
C ARG A 99 -2.98 13.57 5.54
N ILE A 100 -2.24 12.48 5.30
CA ILE A 100 -2.78 11.11 5.34
C ILE A 100 -3.28 10.78 6.76
N MET A 101 -2.52 11.13 7.80
CA MET A 101 -2.89 10.86 9.19
C MET A 101 -4.08 11.73 9.66
N GLU A 102 -4.18 12.98 9.19
CA GLU A 102 -5.36 13.80 9.45
C GLU A 102 -6.63 13.17 8.86
N ALA A 103 -6.54 12.61 7.65
CA ALA A 103 -7.67 12.04 6.93
C ALA A 103 -8.30 10.80 7.61
N ASN A 104 -7.55 10.09 8.46
CA ASN A 104 -8.06 8.92 9.20
C ASN A 104 -8.14 9.14 10.72
N ASN A 105 -8.22 10.40 11.16
CA ASN A 105 -8.31 10.75 12.57
C ASN A 105 -7.17 10.10 13.38
N HIS A 106 -5.94 10.23 12.87
CA HIS A 106 -4.71 9.77 13.52
C HIS A 106 -4.73 8.28 13.91
N GLY A 107 -5.08 7.41 12.95
CA GLY A 107 -5.11 5.95 13.16
C GLY A 107 -6.38 5.42 13.83
N GLN A 108 -7.36 6.27 14.14
CA GLN A 108 -8.62 5.83 14.74
C GLN A 108 -9.60 5.25 13.71
N ASP A 109 -9.58 5.76 12.47
CA ASP A 109 -10.49 5.38 11.40
C ASP A 109 -9.76 4.73 10.20
N SER A 110 -10.52 4.12 9.29
CA SER A 110 -10.04 3.66 7.98
C SER A 110 -10.10 4.78 6.94
N TRP A 111 -9.18 4.76 5.99
CA TRP A 111 -9.23 5.67 4.84
C TRP A 111 -10.37 5.30 3.89
N VAL A 112 -10.89 6.29 3.17
CA VAL A 112 -12.00 6.14 2.23
C VAL A 112 -11.51 6.41 0.81
N TRP A 113 -11.85 5.52 -0.11
CA TRP A 113 -11.68 5.71 -1.54
C TRP A 113 -12.94 5.26 -2.27
N ALA A 114 -13.45 6.09 -3.18
CA ALA A 114 -14.71 5.85 -3.91
C ALA A 114 -15.87 5.43 -2.99
N ASP A 115 -16.08 6.21 -1.91
CA ASP A 115 -17.12 6.02 -0.87
C ASP A 115 -17.03 4.69 -0.09
N LYS A 116 -15.88 3.99 -0.16
CA LYS A 116 -15.67 2.70 0.51
C LYS A 116 -14.40 2.67 1.32
N LYS A 117 -14.44 1.94 2.44
CA LYS A 117 -13.30 1.67 3.32
C LYS A 117 -12.62 0.38 2.90
N PHE A 118 -11.68 0.48 1.96
CA PHE A 118 -10.92 -0.67 1.46
C PHE A 118 -9.86 -1.11 2.48
N LEU A 119 -9.57 -2.41 2.51
CA LEU A 119 -8.54 -2.96 3.39
C LEU A 119 -7.23 -3.34 2.67
N GLY A 120 -7.31 -3.60 1.37
CA GLY A 120 -6.24 -4.22 0.58
C GLY A 120 -5.06 -3.30 0.23
N ALA A 121 -4.04 -3.87 -0.40
CA ALA A 121 -2.74 -3.21 -0.55
C ALA A 121 -2.71 -2.05 -1.56
N VAL A 122 -3.68 -1.94 -2.47
CA VAL A 122 -3.71 -0.86 -3.46
C VAL A 122 -4.56 0.32 -2.97
N HIS A 123 -5.83 0.04 -2.66
CA HIS A 123 -6.81 1.09 -2.35
C HIS A 123 -7.08 1.29 -0.85
N GLY A 124 -6.45 0.49 0.03
CA GLY A 124 -6.91 0.32 1.39
C GLY A 124 -5.84 0.46 2.48
N ASP A 125 -6.32 0.29 3.71
CA ASP A 125 -5.59 0.58 4.94
C ASP A 125 -4.20 -0.09 4.99
N ILE A 126 -4.08 -1.37 4.63
CA ILE A 126 -2.80 -2.07 4.75
C ILE A 126 -1.74 -1.50 3.80
N GLY A 127 -2.15 -1.04 2.62
CA GLY A 127 -1.26 -0.39 1.66
C GLY A 127 -0.76 0.95 2.19
N ILE A 128 -1.68 1.75 2.73
CA ILE A 128 -1.38 3.09 3.27
C ILE A 128 -0.48 3.01 4.49
N ILE A 129 -0.80 2.15 5.47
CA ILE A 129 0.03 1.89 6.66
C ILE A 129 1.44 1.49 6.24
N THR A 130 1.57 0.63 5.24
CA THR A 130 2.87 0.21 4.71
C THR A 130 3.67 1.40 4.19
N GLN A 131 3.07 2.29 3.41
CA GLN A 131 3.79 3.46 2.89
C GLN A 131 4.18 4.44 3.99
N LEU A 132 3.30 4.67 4.97
CA LEU A 132 3.58 5.53 6.12
C LEU A 132 4.78 5.03 6.93
N VAL A 133 4.75 3.77 7.38
CA VAL A 133 5.79 3.20 8.24
C VAL A 133 7.13 3.05 7.51
N LEU A 134 7.13 2.66 6.23
CA LEU A 134 8.37 2.56 5.45
C LEU A 134 9.01 3.92 5.16
N CYS A 135 8.22 5.00 5.10
CA CYS A 135 8.73 6.36 4.93
C CYS A 135 9.19 6.98 6.24
N LEU A 136 8.36 6.82 7.29
CA LEU A 136 8.47 7.41 8.62
C LEU A 136 8.25 6.33 9.70
N PRO A 137 9.30 5.57 10.05
CA PRO A 137 9.22 4.50 11.06
C PRO A 137 8.66 4.96 12.41
N GLU A 138 8.82 6.24 12.75
CA GLU A 138 8.29 6.84 13.96
C GLU A 138 6.75 6.80 14.07
N LEU A 139 6.03 6.59 12.95
CA LEU A 139 4.56 6.45 12.94
C LEU A 139 4.07 5.05 13.34
N ALA A 140 4.97 4.05 13.44
CA ALA A 140 4.57 2.68 13.75
C ALA A 140 3.77 2.56 15.06
N PRO A 141 4.18 3.17 16.21
CA PRO A 141 3.40 3.07 17.44
C PRO A 141 1.99 3.69 17.34
N GLU A 142 1.83 4.78 16.58
CA GLU A 142 0.54 5.45 16.38
C GLU A 142 -0.41 4.62 15.49
N LEU A 143 0.15 3.91 14.51
CA LEU A 143 -0.60 3.04 13.58
C LEU A 143 -0.83 1.63 14.12
N GLU A 144 -0.16 1.23 15.20
CA GLU A 144 -0.27 -0.10 15.79
C GLU A 144 -1.72 -0.51 16.12
N PRO A 145 -2.54 0.34 16.78
CA PRO A 145 -3.93 -0.02 17.04
C PRO A 145 -4.72 -0.32 15.76
N HIS A 146 -4.45 0.41 14.68
CA HIS A 146 -5.10 0.19 13.38
C HIS A 146 -4.62 -1.12 12.76
N LEU A 147 -3.31 -1.38 12.76
CA LEU A 147 -2.77 -2.64 12.28
C LEU A 147 -3.35 -3.85 13.04
N LEU A 148 -3.50 -3.76 14.37
CA LEU A 148 -4.14 -4.80 15.18
C LEU A 148 -5.61 -5.01 14.80
N ARG A 149 -6.37 -3.93 14.50
CA ARG A 149 -7.73 -4.06 13.95
C ARG A 149 -7.71 -4.83 12.63
N LEU A 150 -6.80 -4.51 11.71
CA LEU A 150 -6.69 -5.23 10.43
C LEU A 150 -6.35 -6.71 10.60
N LEU A 151 -5.46 -7.04 11.53
CA LEU A 151 -5.10 -8.42 11.84
C LEU A 151 -6.29 -9.19 12.42
N SER A 152 -7.14 -8.54 13.22
CA SER A 152 -8.37 -9.14 13.78
C SER A 152 -9.44 -9.47 12.74
N LEU A 153 -9.39 -8.84 11.56
CA LEU A 153 -10.32 -9.08 10.45
C LEU A 153 -9.92 -10.28 9.57
N GLN A 154 -8.76 -10.91 9.82
CA GLN A 154 -8.36 -12.08 9.06
C GLN A 154 -9.37 -13.22 9.25
N PHE A 155 -9.86 -13.78 8.16
CA PHE A 155 -10.78 -14.91 8.18
C PHE A 155 -10.10 -16.18 8.68
N ASN A 156 -10.92 -17.18 9.04
CA ASN A 156 -10.44 -18.49 9.44
C ASN A 156 -9.66 -19.19 8.33
N ASP A 157 -10.01 -18.95 7.06
CA ASP A 157 -9.29 -19.49 5.90
C ASP A 157 -8.00 -18.74 5.59
N GLY A 158 -7.65 -17.69 6.34
CA GLY A 158 -6.43 -16.92 6.19
C GLY A 158 -6.52 -15.74 5.24
N ASN A 159 -7.65 -15.54 4.56
CA ASN A 159 -7.86 -14.37 3.70
C ASN A 159 -8.32 -13.13 4.50
N TRP A 160 -8.46 -12.00 3.83
CA TRP A 160 -9.01 -10.76 4.39
C TRP A 160 -10.23 -10.27 3.60
N PRO A 161 -11.17 -9.57 4.25
CA PRO A 161 -12.26 -8.89 3.58
C PRO A 161 -11.73 -7.79 2.64
N LYS A 162 -12.55 -7.41 1.66
CA LYS A 162 -12.22 -6.27 0.80
C LYS A 162 -12.53 -4.96 1.50
N PHE A 163 -13.64 -4.92 2.24
CA PHE A 163 -14.20 -3.73 2.87
C PHE A 163 -14.34 -3.90 4.38
N VAL A 164 -14.32 -2.79 5.10
CA VAL A 164 -14.75 -2.75 6.51
C VAL A 164 -16.26 -2.94 6.60
N GLY A 165 -16.72 -3.84 7.48
CA GLY A 165 -18.10 -3.84 7.97
C GLY A 165 -19.17 -4.47 7.07
N GLU A 166 -18.81 -5.07 5.93
CA GLU A 166 -19.78 -5.71 5.03
C GLU A 166 -20.15 -7.17 5.42
N GLY A 167 -19.75 -7.64 6.61
CA GLY A 167 -20.12 -8.97 7.10
C GLY A 167 -19.58 -10.14 6.27
N GLU A 168 -18.60 -9.89 5.40
CA GLU A 168 -17.88 -10.93 4.67
C GLU A 168 -17.24 -11.90 5.68
N THR A 169 -17.50 -13.20 5.54
CA THR A 169 -16.93 -14.26 6.40
C THR A 169 -15.91 -15.14 5.67
N ALA A 170 -15.86 -15.01 4.34
CA ALA A 170 -14.90 -15.64 3.45
C ALA A 170 -14.82 -14.80 2.17
N SER A 171 -13.68 -14.89 1.47
CA SER A 171 -13.51 -14.30 0.14
C SER A 171 -13.03 -15.37 -0.83
N ASP A 172 -13.74 -15.51 -1.95
CA ASP A 172 -13.34 -16.37 -3.07
C ASP A 172 -12.15 -15.80 -3.85
N ILE A 173 -11.65 -14.62 -3.46
CA ILE A 173 -10.65 -13.86 -4.20
C ILE A 173 -9.44 -13.63 -3.31
N ALA A 174 -8.31 -14.25 -3.67
CA ALA A 174 -6.99 -13.98 -3.13
C ALA A 174 -6.18 -13.22 -4.19
N GLN A 175 -6.09 -11.89 -4.05
CA GLN A 175 -5.40 -11.01 -5.00
C GLN A 175 -4.49 -10.03 -4.28
N PHE A 176 -3.44 -9.57 -4.95
CA PHE A 176 -2.57 -8.50 -4.42
C PHE A 176 -3.36 -7.24 -4.05
N CYS A 177 -4.26 -6.77 -4.91
CA CYS A 177 -5.04 -5.57 -4.61
C CYS A 177 -6.06 -5.77 -3.47
N HIS A 178 -6.67 -6.96 -3.37
CA HIS A 178 -7.71 -7.27 -2.40
C HIS A 178 -7.56 -8.70 -1.88
N GLY A 179 -7.08 -8.84 -0.64
CA GLY A 179 -6.96 -10.12 0.06
C GLY A 179 -5.53 -10.47 0.47
N ALA A 180 -5.35 -11.75 0.83
CA ALA A 180 -4.15 -12.28 1.47
C ALA A 180 -2.82 -11.94 0.79
N PRO A 181 -2.66 -12.03 -0.55
CA PRO A 181 -1.36 -11.78 -1.16
C PRO A 181 -0.81 -10.36 -0.88
N GLY A 182 -1.67 -9.35 -0.98
CA GLY A 182 -1.29 -7.97 -0.67
C GLY A 182 -0.98 -7.79 0.81
N PHE A 183 -1.81 -8.36 1.69
CA PHE A 183 -1.59 -8.35 3.13
C PHE A 183 -0.27 -9.00 3.52
N VAL A 184 0.04 -10.19 2.99
CA VAL A 184 1.29 -10.90 3.28
C VAL A 184 2.50 -10.05 2.93
N ILE A 185 2.55 -9.48 1.73
CA ILE A 185 3.66 -8.64 1.27
C ILE A 185 3.82 -7.42 2.20
N SER A 186 2.72 -6.75 2.54
CA SER A 186 2.74 -5.61 3.45
C SER A 186 3.19 -6.00 4.86
N LEU A 187 2.65 -7.08 5.44
CA LEU A 187 2.99 -7.52 6.80
C LEU A 187 4.47 -7.95 6.90
N GLN A 188 5.01 -8.58 5.85
CA GLN A 188 6.45 -8.90 5.76
C GLN A 188 7.30 -7.63 5.79
N ALA A 189 6.91 -6.58 5.05
CA ALA A 189 7.61 -5.30 5.03
C ALA A 189 7.48 -4.53 6.36
N LEU A 190 6.35 -4.66 7.04
CA LEU A 190 6.08 -4.01 8.33
C LEU A 190 6.75 -4.72 9.52
N ARG A 191 7.00 -6.04 9.42
CA ARG A 191 7.53 -6.88 10.51
C ARG A 191 8.73 -6.28 11.27
N PRO A 192 9.76 -5.68 10.62
CA PRO A 192 10.89 -5.09 11.34
C PRO A 192 10.53 -3.91 12.25
N TYR A 193 9.40 -3.26 12.02
CA TYR A 193 8.94 -2.06 12.74
C TYR A 193 8.04 -2.39 13.94
N TYR A 194 7.62 -3.66 14.09
CA TYR A 194 6.79 -4.15 15.19
C TYR A 194 7.39 -5.42 15.82
N PRO A 195 8.61 -5.35 16.39
CA PRO A 195 9.30 -6.54 16.90
C PRO A 195 8.52 -7.28 17.99
N HIS A 196 7.76 -6.58 18.83
CA HIS A 196 6.91 -7.17 19.87
C HIS A 196 5.67 -7.87 19.31
N LEU A 197 5.27 -7.58 18.06
CA LEU A 197 4.17 -8.25 17.37
C LEU A 197 4.64 -9.39 16.45
N SER A 198 5.94 -9.70 16.39
CA SER A 198 6.49 -10.67 15.42
C SER A 198 5.71 -11.98 15.39
N ALA A 199 5.41 -12.58 16.55
CA ALA A 199 4.67 -13.84 16.59
C ALA A 199 3.23 -13.72 16.03
N THR A 200 2.58 -12.58 16.25
CA THR A 200 1.23 -12.30 15.73
C THR A 200 1.27 -12.08 14.22
N LEU A 201 2.24 -11.30 13.73
CA LEU A 201 2.45 -11.07 12.30
C LEU A 201 2.80 -12.38 11.59
N ASP A 202 3.70 -13.19 12.16
CA ASP A 202 4.13 -14.46 11.57
C ASP A 202 2.97 -15.45 11.43
N ARG A 203 2.07 -15.52 12.43
CA ARG A 203 0.85 -16.33 12.33
C ARG A 203 -0.09 -15.85 11.23
N ALA A 204 -0.30 -14.53 11.12
CA ALA A 204 -1.17 -13.97 10.09
C ALA A 204 -0.59 -14.18 8.69
N ILE A 205 0.72 -13.97 8.53
CA ILE A 205 1.47 -14.21 7.29
C ILE A 205 1.37 -15.68 6.87
N ALA A 206 1.59 -16.63 7.80
CA ALA A 206 1.54 -18.06 7.50
C ALA A 206 0.17 -18.48 6.93
N LYS A 207 -0.92 -18.05 7.58
CA LYS A 207 -2.28 -18.28 7.08
C LYS A 207 -2.53 -17.63 5.72
N GLY A 208 -2.04 -16.41 5.53
CA GLY A 208 -2.13 -15.70 4.25
C GLY A 208 -1.38 -16.40 3.12
N ILE A 209 -0.24 -17.02 3.42
CA ILE A 209 0.52 -17.84 2.45
C ILE A 209 -0.26 -19.11 2.10
N GLU A 210 -0.83 -19.81 3.09
CA GLU A 210 -1.58 -21.05 2.87
C GLU A 210 -2.79 -20.83 1.95
N ILE A 211 -3.56 -19.77 2.16
CA ILE A 211 -4.70 -19.44 1.30
C ILE A 211 -4.27 -18.95 -0.09
N THR A 212 -3.14 -18.24 -0.17
CA THR A 212 -2.56 -17.83 -1.45
C THR A 212 -2.09 -19.04 -2.25
N TRP A 213 -1.52 -20.05 -1.58
CA TRP A 213 -1.15 -21.31 -2.23
C TRP A 213 -2.38 -22.06 -2.73
N THR A 214 -3.43 -22.15 -1.90
CA THR A 214 -4.63 -22.96 -2.20
C THR A 214 -5.55 -22.30 -3.23
N LYS A 215 -5.71 -20.96 -3.18
CA LYS A 215 -6.69 -20.21 -3.99
C LYS A 215 -6.07 -19.11 -4.86
N GLY A 216 -4.76 -18.88 -4.81
CA GLY A 216 -4.09 -17.80 -5.53
C GLY A 216 -3.83 -18.06 -7.02
N LEU A 217 -4.12 -19.27 -7.51
CA LEU A 217 -4.12 -19.56 -8.95
C LEU A 217 -5.45 -19.10 -9.57
N LEU A 218 -5.46 -17.87 -10.07
CA LEU A 218 -6.65 -17.24 -10.62
C LEU A 218 -6.93 -17.72 -12.04
N ARG A 219 -8.22 -17.77 -12.41
CA ARG A 219 -8.65 -18.15 -13.78
C ARG A 219 -8.36 -17.08 -14.84
N LYS A 220 -8.07 -15.84 -14.42
CA LYS A 220 -7.75 -14.72 -15.30
C LYS A 220 -6.32 -14.86 -15.85
N GLU A 221 -6.07 -14.23 -16.99
CA GLU A 221 -4.72 -14.09 -17.55
C GLU A 221 -3.69 -13.60 -16.50
N PRO A 222 -2.42 -14.03 -16.61
CA PRO A 222 -1.37 -13.59 -15.71
C PRO A 222 -1.27 -12.06 -15.63
N ALA A 223 -1.34 -11.53 -14.40
CA ALA A 223 -1.26 -10.10 -14.10
C ALA A 223 -0.63 -9.87 -12.73
N LEU A 224 -0.12 -8.65 -12.50
CA LEU A 224 0.48 -8.26 -11.21
C LEU A 224 -0.58 -7.87 -10.17
N CYS A 225 -1.56 -7.05 -10.52
CA CYS A 225 -2.50 -6.50 -9.54
C CYS A 225 -3.51 -7.54 -9.00
N HIS A 226 -3.98 -8.43 -9.87
CA HIS A 226 -5.02 -9.42 -9.57
C HIS A 226 -4.85 -10.66 -10.45
N GLY A 227 -3.63 -11.19 -10.48
CA GLY A 227 -3.23 -12.35 -11.25
C GLY A 227 -2.17 -13.18 -10.53
N VAL A 228 -1.82 -14.32 -11.12
CA VAL A 228 -0.87 -15.27 -10.53
C VAL A 228 0.52 -14.68 -10.27
N LEU A 229 0.97 -13.72 -11.10
CA LEU A 229 2.31 -13.13 -10.98
C LEU A 229 2.45 -12.29 -9.71
N GLY A 230 1.46 -11.46 -9.38
CA GLY A 230 1.47 -10.70 -8.13
C GLY A 230 1.30 -11.59 -6.91
N ASN A 231 0.43 -12.60 -7.02
CA ASN A 231 0.20 -13.55 -5.94
C ASN A 231 1.47 -14.35 -5.59
N ALA A 232 2.28 -14.71 -6.59
CA ALA A 232 3.54 -15.41 -6.39
C ALA A 232 4.55 -14.61 -5.54
N LEU A 233 4.49 -13.28 -5.54
CA LEU A 233 5.38 -12.43 -4.74
C LEU A 233 5.13 -12.55 -3.23
N ALA A 234 3.93 -13.02 -2.83
CA ALA A 234 3.61 -13.26 -1.42
C ALA A 234 4.15 -14.60 -0.91
N LEU A 235 4.53 -15.52 -1.82
CA LEU A 235 5.00 -16.85 -1.46
C LEU A 235 6.49 -16.83 -1.09
N PRO A 236 6.93 -17.70 -0.17
CA PRO A 236 8.34 -17.86 0.12
C PRO A 236 9.13 -18.21 -1.14
N ARG A 237 10.31 -17.62 -1.29
CA ARG A 237 11.26 -18.07 -2.31
C ARG A 237 11.70 -19.48 -1.96
N VAL A 238 11.45 -20.44 -2.85
CA VAL A 238 12.03 -21.77 -2.73
C VAL A 238 13.54 -21.60 -2.77
N HIS A 239 14.21 -21.83 -1.62
CA HIS A 239 15.66 -21.97 -1.63
C HIS A 239 15.97 -23.28 -2.36
N GLN A 240 16.94 -23.25 -3.28
CA GLN A 240 17.35 -24.43 -4.06
C GLN A 240 17.87 -25.62 -3.20
N ASN A 241 17.81 -25.54 -1.87
CA ASN A 241 18.26 -26.57 -0.94
C ASN A 241 17.12 -27.34 -0.23
N THR A 242 15.85 -27.08 -0.52
CA THR A 242 14.78 -28.00 -0.09
C THR A 242 14.70 -29.16 -1.07
N VAL A 243 15.42 -30.24 -0.74
CA VAL A 243 15.14 -31.57 -1.29
C VAL A 243 13.69 -31.87 -0.97
N VAL A 244 12.85 -31.90 -2.00
CA VAL A 244 11.48 -32.40 -1.89
C VAL A 244 11.62 -33.90 -1.60
N PRO A 245 11.17 -34.42 -0.44
CA PRO A 245 11.12 -35.87 -0.25
C PRO A 245 10.10 -36.42 -1.25
N VAL A 246 10.54 -37.37 -2.06
CA VAL A 246 9.68 -38.22 -2.90
C VAL A 246 8.80 -39.08 -1.99
#